data_AF-A0A1M3E3U6-F1
#
_entry.id   AF-A0A1M3E3U6-F1
#
_cell.length_a   1.000
_cell.length_b   1.000
_cell.length_c   1.000
_cell.angle_alpha   90.00
_cell.angle_beta   90.00
_cell.angle_gamma   90.00
#
_symmetry.space_group_name_H-M   'P 1'
#
loop_
_entity.id
_entity.type
_entity.pdbx_description
1 polymer ?
#
loop_
_entity_poly.entity_id
_entity_poly.type
_entity_poly.pdbx_seq_one_letter_code
_entity_poly.pdbx_strand_id
1 'polypeptide(L)'
;MAFKFSITLSFMHTHKMKKISLLFALFTLVLSGCADKKYAVKAYQAQLRTISDTIQADTRMSQFISTYKGRLDSVMNQVIGTALVPLSKAQPESTMGNFAADAQLEAGKKLDNMVVISVVNYGGLRIPFLPAGSITKGKIYEIMPFDNLVTVVDVPGTVLQTFCDHMAARKGWPISGFSYTIKNGKATDIRVAGEAIRPNAVYKLATSDYIANGGDECEFLTGLKKQASAVLLRDAIMDKVMNDSKQHKGIEPKLEKRVYYAE
;
A
#
# COMPACT_ATOMS: atom_id res chain seq x y z
N MET A 1 80.14 -66.79 23.27
CA MET A 1 79.42 -67.90 23.91
C MET A 1 78.05 -67.36 24.32
N ALA A 2 76.99 -68.11 24.04
CA ALA A 2 75.54 -67.86 24.21
C ALA A 2 75.13 -67.01 25.45
N PHE A 3 74.03 -66.22 25.49
CA PHE A 3 72.64 -66.59 25.21
C PHE A 3 71.73 -65.37 24.94
N LYS A 4 70.70 -65.60 24.13
CA LYS A 4 69.57 -64.70 23.82
C LYS A 4 68.63 -64.50 25.02
N PHE A 5 68.04 -63.32 25.16
CA PHE A 5 66.60 -63.15 25.41
C PHE A 5 66.14 -61.85 24.73
N SER A 6 65.56 -61.99 23.53
CA SER A 6 64.90 -60.89 22.83
C SER A 6 63.40 -61.00 23.09
N ILE A 7 62.88 -60.05 23.85
CA ILE A 7 61.45 -59.76 23.96
C ILE A 7 61.05 -59.12 22.64
N THR A 8 60.21 -59.77 21.85
CA THR A 8 59.52 -59.09 20.75
C THR A 8 58.02 -59.31 20.89
N LEU A 9 57.44 -58.28 21.49
CA LEU A 9 56.03 -58.06 21.67
C LEU A 9 55.33 -58.02 20.30
N SER A 10 54.33 -58.89 20.19
CA SER A 10 53.05 -58.64 19.52
C SER A 10 53.00 -58.47 18.00
N PHE A 11 52.77 -59.62 17.36
CA PHE A 11 52.21 -59.79 16.02
C PHE A 11 50.72 -59.37 15.99
N MET A 12 50.42 -58.07 16.14
CA MET A 12 49.03 -57.55 16.07
C MET A 12 48.89 -56.25 15.25
N HIS A 13 49.93 -55.84 14.51
CA HIS A 13 49.97 -54.50 13.89
C HIS A 13 49.48 -54.42 12.44
N THR A 14 49.46 -55.50 11.66
CA THR A 14 49.18 -55.40 10.21
C THR A 14 47.70 -55.44 9.86
N HIS A 15 46.87 -56.16 10.62
CA HIS A 15 45.44 -56.29 10.33
C HIS A 15 44.61 -55.08 10.81
N LYS A 16 45.01 -54.46 11.92
CA LYS A 16 44.41 -53.21 12.44
C LYS A 16 44.68 -52.03 11.50
N MET A 17 45.90 -51.88 10.97
CA MET A 17 46.22 -50.80 10.05
C MET A 17 45.49 -50.91 8.70
N LYS A 18 45.29 -52.12 8.16
CA LYS A 18 44.44 -52.33 6.96
C LYS A 18 42.97 -51.98 7.21
N LYS A 19 42.42 -52.34 8.38
CA LYS A 19 41.04 -51.97 8.75
C LYS A 19 40.90 -50.45 8.98
N ILE A 20 41.88 -49.80 9.61
CA ILE A 20 41.90 -48.36 9.80
C ILE A 20 42.04 -47.63 8.46
N SER A 21 42.89 -48.10 7.55
CA SER A 21 43.03 -47.56 6.20
C SER A 21 41.75 -47.74 5.36
N LEU A 22 41.07 -48.89 5.50
CA LEU A 22 39.77 -49.13 4.84
C LEU A 22 38.66 -48.24 5.43
N LEU A 23 38.63 -48.06 6.76
CA LEU A 23 37.71 -47.14 7.43
C LEU A 23 37.98 -45.68 7.05
N PHE A 24 39.25 -45.29 6.91
CA PHE A 24 39.64 -43.95 6.48
C PHE A 24 39.26 -43.71 5.02
N ALA A 25 39.49 -44.69 4.14
CA ALA A 25 39.07 -44.64 2.74
C ALA A 25 37.53 -44.57 2.60
N LEU A 26 36.80 -45.35 3.40
CA LEU A 26 35.34 -45.33 3.45
C LEU A 26 34.82 -43.98 4.01
N PHE A 27 35.47 -43.43 5.02
CA PHE A 27 35.15 -42.12 5.60
C PHE A 27 35.40 -40.97 4.62
N THR A 28 36.50 -41.02 3.84
CA THR A 28 36.75 -40.04 2.76
C THR A 28 35.76 -40.17 1.60
N LEU A 29 35.25 -41.38 1.33
CA LEU A 29 34.21 -41.61 0.31
C LEU A 29 32.84 -41.05 0.73
N VAL A 30 32.52 -41.11 2.03
CA VAL A 30 31.27 -40.56 2.59
C VAL A 30 31.29 -39.03 2.60
N LEU A 31 32.45 -38.40 2.83
CA LEU A 31 32.58 -36.94 2.83
C LEU A 31 32.55 -36.29 1.44
N SER A 32 32.70 -37.06 0.37
CA SER A 32 32.68 -36.55 -1.02
C SER A 32 31.28 -36.65 -1.68
N GLY A 33 30.27 -37.17 -0.97
CA GLY A 33 28.92 -37.40 -1.49
C GLY A 33 27.94 -36.22 -1.38
N CYS A 34 28.28 -35.15 -0.65
CA CYS A 34 27.38 -34.00 -0.45
C CYS A 34 27.95 -32.73 -1.10
N ALA A 35 27.94 -32.69 -2.43
CA ALA A 35 27.94 -31.42 -3.14
C ALA A 35 26.48 -30.97 -3.29
N ASP A 36 26.08 -29.91 -2.58
CA ASP A 36 24.80 -29.26 -2.79
C ASP A 36 24.71 -28.86 -4.27
N LYS A 37 23.84 -29.53 -5.03
CA LYS A 37 23.56 -29.15 -6.42
C LYS A 37 22.90 -27.77 -6.38
N LYS A 38 23.70 -26.72 -6.55
CA LYS A 38 23.21 -25.37 -6.75
C LYS A 38 22.56 -25.29 -8.12
N TYR A 39 21.24 -25.44 -8.16
CA TYR A 39 20.47 -25.18 -9.36
C TYR A 39 20.50 -23.68 -9.64
N ALA A 40 21.27 -23.29 -10.66
CA ALA A 40 21.17 -21.97 -11.23
C ALA A 40 20.20 -22.04 -12.42
N VAL A 41 19.27 -21.09 -12.50
CA VAL A 41 18.42 -20.93 -13.69
C VAL A 41 19.34 -20.59 -14.87
N LYS A 42 19.56 -21.56 -15.76
CA LYS A 42 20.45 -21.41 -16.93
C LYS A 42 19.85 -20.47 -17.98
N ALA A 43 18.52 -20.47 -18.11
CA ALA A 43 17.76 -19.58 -18.95
C ALA A 43 16.31 -19.51 -18.42
N TYR A 44 15.73 -18.31 -18.46
CA TYR A 44 14.31 -18.08 -18.21
C TYR A 44 13.73 -17.45 -19.47
N GLN A 45 12.66 -18.05 -20.00
CA GLN A 45 11.96 -17.53 -21.16
C GLN A 45 10.54 -17.14 -20.73
N ALA A 46 10.31 -15.84 -20.57
CA ALA A 46 8.97 -15.32 -20.36
C ALA A 46 8.31 -15.08 -21.72
N GLN A 47 7.03 -15.44 -21.83
CA GLN A 47 6.19 -15.01 -22.93
C GLN A 47 5.00 -14.25 -22.35
N LEU A 48 4.84 -13.00 -22.77
CA LEU A 48 3.62 -12.25 -22.49
C LEU A 48 2.48 -12.86 -23.31
N ARG A 49 1.45 -13.33 -22.62
CA ARG A 49 0.20 -13.76 -23.26
C ARG A 49 -0.81 -12.63 -23.12
N THR A 50 -1.12 -11.97 -24.23
CA THR A 50 -2.17 -10.95 -24.27
C THR A 50 -3.52 -11.61 -24.10
N ILE A 51 -4.29 -11.16 -23.12
CA ILE A 51 -5.70 -11.52 -22.98
C ILE A 51 -6.52 -10.43 -23.67
N SER A 52 -7.22 -10.79 -24.75
CA SER A 52 -8.04 -9.90 -25.57
C SER A 52 -9.44 -10.47 -25.78
N ASP A 53 -10.34 -9.63 -26.27
CA ASP A 53 -11.72 -9.97 -26.65
C ASP A 53 -11.82 -10.99 -27.80
N THR A 54 -10.72 -11.20 -28.54
CA THR A 54 -10.60 -12.25 -29.55
C THR A 54 -10.50 -13.66 -28.97
N ILE A 55 -10.22 -13.82 -27.67
CA ILE A 55 -10.18 -15.11 -26.99
C ILE A 55 -11.59 -15.43 -26.51
N GLN A 56 -12.17 -16.52 -27.04
CA GLN A 56 -13.49 -16.97 -26.62
C GLN A 56 -13.48 -17.31 -25.12
N ALA A 57 -14.42 -16.70 -24.37
CA ALA A 57 -14.60 -16.99 -22.96
C ALA A 57 -15.02 -18.46 -22.75
N ASP A 58 -14.42 -19.13 -21.77
CA ASP A 58 -14.85 -20.48 -21.38
C ASP A 58 -16.26 -20.42 -20.80
N THR A 59 -17.17 -21.22 -21.38
CA THR A 59 -18.59 -21.20 -21.03
C THR A 59 -18.84 -21.70 -19.61
N ARG A 60 -18.06 -22.66 -19.12
CA ARG A 60 -18.18 -23.17 -17.75
C ARG A 60 -17.73 -22.12 -16.75
N MET A 61 -16.63 -21.42 -17.02
CA MET A 61 -16.17 -20.31 -16.19
C MET A 61 -17.17 -19.14 -16.20
N SER A 62 -17.73 -18.82 -17.37
CA SER A 62 -18.74 -17.76 -17.50
C SER A 62 -20.00 -18.06 -16.69
N GLN A 63 -20.48 -19.31 -16.72
CA GLN A 63 -21.61 -19.78 -15.92
C GLN A 63 -21.31 -19.80 -14.42
N PHE A 64 -20.08 -20.19 -14.05
CA PHE A 64 -19.63 -20.13 -12.66
C PHE A 64 -19.67 -18.69 -12.11
N ILE A 65 -19.11 -17.72 -12.86
CA ILE A 65 -19.07 -16.31 -12.47
C ILE A 65 -20.48 -15.69 -12.42
N SER A 66 -21.36 -16.00 -13.37
CA SER A 66 -22.68 -15.36 -13.49
C SER A 66 -23.55 -15.55 -12.25
N THR A 67 -23.43 -16.70 -11.57
CA THR A 67 -24.16 -17.02 -10.34
C THR A 67 -23.85 -16.03 -9.21
N TYR A 68 -22.59 -15.65 -9.05
CA TYR A 68 -22.16 -14.66 -8.05
C TYR A 68 -22.46 -13.24 -8.52
N LYS A 69 -22.25 -12.99 -9.82
CA LYS A 69 -22.44 -11.67 -10.42
C LYS A 69 -23.86 -11.14 -10.21
N GLY A 70 -24.89 -11.96 -10.44
CA GLY A 70 -26.29 -11.50 -10.27
C GLY A 70 -26.60 -11.01 -8.85
N ARG A 71 -26.06 -11.69 -7.82
CA ARG A 71 -26.22 -11.26 -6.42
C ARG A 71 -25.47 -9.97 -6.14
N LEU A 72 -24.22 -9.88 -6.59
CA LEU A 72 -23.39 -8.70 -6.40
C LEU A 72 -23.94 -7.47 -7.13
N ASP A 73 -24.43 -7.64 -8.36
CA ASP A 73 -24.97 -6.56 -9.19
C ASP A 73 -26.15 -5.86 -8.50
N SER A 74 -26.98 -6.59 -7.74
CA SER A 74 -28.11 -6.00 -6.99
C SER A 74 -27.68 -4.99 -5.91
N VAL A 75 -26.46 -5.12 -5.40
CA VAL A 75 -25.86 -4.21 -4.42
C VAL A 75 -24.99 -3.18 -5.13
N MET A 76 -24.15 -3.61 -6.06
CA MET A 76 -23.14 -2.76 -6.70
C MET A 76 -23.72 -1.77 -7.70
N ASN A 77 -24.86 -2.07 -8.33
CA ASN A 77 -25.52 -1.16 -9.28
C ASN A 77 -26.45 -0.15 -8.61
N GLN A 78 -26.59 -0.18 -7.27
CA GLN A 78 -27.38 0.82 -6.56
C GLN A 78 -26.77 2.21 -6.76
N VAL A 79 -27.55 3.12 -7.33
CA VAL A 79 -27.19 4.54 -7.49
C VAL A 79 -27.24 5.21 -6.12
N ILE A 80 -26.15 5.87 -5.73
CA ILE A 80 -25.99 6.56 -4.44
C ILE A 80 -25.88 8.08 -4.59
N GLY A 81 -25.78 8.57 -5.82
CA GLY A 81 -25.68 10.00 -6.11
C GLY A 81 -25.39 10.27 -7.58
N THR A 82 -25.09 11.52 -7.89
CA THR A 82 -24.83 11.98 -9.26
C THR A 82 -23.57 12.84 -9.29
N ALA A 83 -22.64 12.57 -10.20
CA ALA A 83 -21.54 13.47 -10.53
C ALA A 83 -22.03 14.50 -11.56
N LEU A 84 -22.00 15.79 -11.20
CA LEU A 84 -22.40 16.87 -12.11
C LEU A 84 -21.32 17.18 -13.15
N VAL A 85 -20.07 16.89 -12.80
CA VAL A 85 -18.87 17.02 -13.63
C VAL A 85 -18.06 15.73 -13.54
N PRO A 86 -17.22 15.42 -14.53
CA PRO A 86 -16.31 14.30 -14.40
C PRO A 86 -15.28 14.54 -13.29
N LEU A 87 -14.92 13.46 -12.57
CA LEU A 87 -13.85 13.47 -11.58
C LEU A 87 -12.63 12.77 -12.17
N SER A 88 -11.47 13.41 -12.11
CA SER A 88 -10.21 12.83 -12.58
C SER A 88 -9.26 12.58 -11.42
N LYS A 89 -8.39 11.59 -11.59
CA LYS A 89 -7.22 11.35 -10.74
C LYS A 89 -5.99 11.93 -11.45
N ALA A 90 -5.32 12.86 -10.78
CA ALA A 90 -4.14 13.55 -11.30
C ALA A 90 -3.24 14.03 -10.15
N GLN A 91 -2.04 14.47 -10.51
CA GLN A 91 -1.06 15.06 -9.61
C GLN A 91 -0.66 16.45 -10.17
N PRO A 92 -0.35 17.43 -9.30
CA PRO A 92 -0.24 17.31 -7.85
C PRO A 92 -1.57 17.37 -7.10
N GLU A 93 -2.63 17.84 -7.77
CA GLU A 93 -3.99 17.95 -7.24
C GLU A 93 -4.98 17.40 -8.27
N SER A 94 -6.14 16.91 -7.82
CA SER A 94 -7.20 16.42 -8.70
C SER A 94 -8.57 16.48 -8.06
N THR A 95 -9.64 16.53 -8.87
CA THR A 95 -11.02 16.64 -8.37
C THR A 95 -11.45 15.38 -7.61
N MET A 96 -11.07 14.18 -8.09
CA MET A 96 -11.32 12.93 -7.35
C MET A 96 -10.52 12.87 -6.05
N GLY A 97 -9.26 13.34 -6.09
CA GLY A 97 -8.40 13.43 -4.92
C GLY A 97 -8.99 14.33 -3.84
N ASN A 98 -9.33 15.57 -4.20
CA ASN A 98 -9.91 16.54 -3.27
C ASN A 98 -11.17 16.00 -2.62
N PHE A 99 -12.08 15.43 -3.41
CA PHE A 99 -13.31 14.83 -2.90
C PHE A 99 -13.05 13.70 -1.89
N ALA A 100 -12.12 12.80 -2.18
CA ALA A 100 -11.77 11.71 -1.27
C ALA A 100 -11.11 12.22 0.02
N ALA A 101 -10.24 13.23 -0.09
CA ALA A 101 -9.59 13.84 1.07
C ALA A 101 -10.58 14.59 1.97
N ASP A 102 -11.59 15.23 1.37
CA ASP A 102 -12.69 15.89 2.10
C ASP A 102 -13.58 14.87 2.82
N ALA A 103 -13.97 13.78 2.15
CA ALA A 103 -14.71 12.69 2.77
C ALA A 103 -13.97 12.11 3.98
N GLN A 104 -12.66 11.90 3.85
CA GLN A 104 -11.82 11.44 4.95
C GLN A 104 -11.71 12.47 6.08
N LEU A 105 -11.61 13.77 5.76
CA LEU A 105 -11.58 14.85 6.75
C LEU A 105 -12.89 14.90 7.55
N GLU A 106 -14.03 14.82 6.87
CA GLU A 106 -15.36 14.79 7.49
C GLU A 106 -15.53 13.58 8.41
N ALA A 107 -15.10 12.39 7.96
CA ALA A 107 -15.11 11.19 8.80
C ALA A 107 -14.18 11.33 10.02
N GLY A 108 -12.98 11.88 9.84
CA GLY A 108 -12.06 12.17 10.94
C GLY A 108 -12.66 13.13 11.98
N LYS A 109 -13.34 14.19 11.52
CA LYS A 109 -14.01 15.16 12.40
C LYS A 109 -15.16 14.57 13.21
N LYS A 110 -15.85 13.54 12.70
CA LYS A 110 -16.87 12.79 13.46
C LYS A 110 -16.26 11.97 14.59
N LEU A 111 -15.03 11.49 14.42
CA LEU A 111 -14.29 10.76 15.46
C LEU A 111 -13.69 11.71 16.51
N ASP A 112 -13.09 12.80 16.05
CA ASP A 112 -12.45 13.82 16.87
C ASP A 112 -12.64 15.19 16.21
N ASN A 113 -13.43 16.07 16.83
CA ASN A 113 -13.79 17.37 16.25
C ASN A 113 -12.60 18.34 16.12
N MET A 114 -11.45 18.02 16.71
CA MET A 114 -10.22 18.81 16.59
C MET A 114 -9.42 18.44 15.33
N VAL A 115 -9.84 17.45 14.53
CA VAL A 115 -9.22 17.12 13.24
C VAL A 115 -9.38 18.27 12.26
N VAL A 116 -8.27 18.74 11.70
CA VAL A 116 -8.23 19.91 10.81
C VAL A 116 -7.66 19.62 9.43
N ILE A 117 -6.87 18.55 9.29
CA ILE A 117 -6.21 18.20 8.02
C ILE A 117 -6.44 16.73 7.67
N SER A 118 -6.35 16.41 6.38
CA SER A 118 -6.51 15.07 5.86
C SER A 118 -5.54 14.80 4.72
N VAL A 119 -5.00 13.57 4.66
CA VAL A 119 -4.11 13.08 3.59
C VAL A 119 -4.58 11.72 3.12
N VAL A 120 -4.88 11.58 1.84
CA VAL A 120 -5.15 10.31 1.16
C VAL A 120 -3.98 10.01 0.23
N ASN A 121 -3.39 8.83 0.28
CA ASN A 121 -2.28 8.49 -0.60
C ASN A 121 -2.75 8.33 -2.06
N TYR A 122 -1.97 8.86 -3.01
CA TYR A 122 -2.34 8.85 -4.42
C TYR A 122 -2.59 7.44 -4.98
N GLY A 123 -1.85 6.44 -4.50
CA GLY A 123 -2.00 5.03 -4.89
C GLY A 123 -3.30 4.38 -4.42
N GLY A 124 -3.94 4.95 -3.40
CA GLY A 124 -5.19 4.46 -2.80
C GLY A 124 -6.41 4.62 -3.71
N LEU A 125 -6.39 5.60 -4.62
CA LEU A 125 -7.44 5.80 -5.62
C LEU A 125 -7.08 5.04 -6.91
N ARG A 126 -7.94 4.17 -7.42
CA ARG A 126 -7.51 3.15 -8.40
C ARG A 126 -7.93 3.43 -9.84
N ILE A 127 -9.11 4.01 -10.06
CA ILE A 127 -9.50 4.40 -11.41
C ILE A 127 -8.97 5.80 -11.76
N PRO A 128 -8.61 6.05 -13.03
CA PRO A 128 -8.11 7.35 -13.44
C PRO A 128 -9.22 8.40 -13.57
N PHE A 129 -10.47 7.96 -13.72
CA PHE A 129 -11.57 8.81 -14.16
C PHE A 129 -12.92 8.24 -13.73
N LEU A 130 -13.81 9.13 -13.31
CA LEU A 130 -15.23 8.88 -13.07
C LEU A 130 -16.02 9.84 -13.96
N PRO A 131 -16.83 9.35 -14.92
CA PRO A 131 -17.67 10.22 -15.75
C PRO A 131 -18.74 10.95 -14.94
N ALA A 132 -19.23 12.05 -15.50
CA ALA A 132 -20.47 12.67 -15.03
C ALA A 132 -21.66 11.71 -15.18
N GLY A 133 -22.69 11.90 -14.36
CA GLY A 133 -23.89 11.06 -14.32
C GLY A 133 -24.01 10.23 -13.04
N SER A 134 -24.80 9.16 -13.10
CA SER A 134 -25.12 8.33 -11.94
C SER A 134 -23.88 7.67 -11.35
N ILE A 135 -23.70 7.81 -10.04
CA ILE A 135 -22.65 7.16 -9.27
C ILE A 135 -23.26 5.95 -8.57
N THR A 136 -22.74 4.76 -8.85
CA THR A 136 -23.16 3.53 -8.17
C THR A 136 -22.21 3.15 -7.03
N LYS A 137 -22.67 2.29 -6.11
CA LYS A 137 -21.79 1.71 -5.07
C LYS A 137 -20.56 1.05 -5.69
N GLY A 138 -20.76 0.24 -6.73
CA GLY A 138 -19.68 -0.46 -7.44
C GLY A 138 -18.62 0.50 -7.97
N LYS A 139 -19.03 1.70 -8.41
CA LYS A 139 -18.08 2.72 -8.86
C LYS A 139 -17.20 3.24 -7.71
N ILE A 140 -17.72 3.34 -6.49
CA ILE A 140 -16.90 3.69 -5.32
C ILE A 140 -15.96 2.55 -4.93
N TYR A 141 -16.39 1.30 -5.06
CA TYR A 141 -15.49 0.13 -4.92
C TYR A 141 -14.36 0.13 -5.97
N GLU A 142 -14.64 0.53 -7.21
CA GLU A 142 -13.59 0.71 -8.22
C GLU A 142 -12.63 1.86 -7.86
N ILE A 143 -13.12 2.97 -7.29
CA ILE A 143 -12.29 4.11 -6.87
C ILE A 143 -11.38 3.73 -5.69
N MET A 144 -11.94 3.19 -4.61
CA MET A 144 -11.22 2.86 -3.37
C MET A 144 -11.60 1.44 -2.92
N PRO A 145 -10.92 0.40 -3.42
CA PRO A 145 -11.28 -0.99 -3.16
C PRO A 145 -10.73 -1.54 -1.83
N PHE A 146 -9.92 -0.77 -1.10
CA PHE A 146 -9.27 -1.24 0.12
C PHE A 146 -10.19 -1.09 1.33
N ASP A 147 -9.98 -1.95 2.33
CA ASP A 147 -10.66 -1.86 3.63
C ASP A 147 -9.84 -1.03 4.63
N ASN A 148 -9.32 0.09 4.15
CA ASN A 148 -8.56 1.00 5.00
C ASN A 148 -9.50 1.78 5.93
N LEU A 149 -9.23 1.74 7.23
CA LEU A 149 -9.96 2.52 8.24
C LEU A 149 -9.46 3.97 8.26
N VAL A 150 -10.38 4.92 8.40
CA VAL A 150 -10.01 6.31 8.70
C VAL A 150 -9.41 6.35 10.10
N THR A 151 -8.19 6.88 10.22
CA THR A 151 -7.39 6.93 11.44
C THR A 151 -6.96 8.36 11.69
N VAL A 152 -7.18 8.84 12.91
CA VAL A 152 -6.70 10.14 13.37
C VAL A 152 -5.32 9.98 13.99
N VAL A 153 -4.37 10.82 13.58
CA VAL A 153 -2.98 10.83 14.05
C VAL A 153 -2.66 12.22 14.59
N ASP A 154 -2.06 12.28 15.78
CA ASP A 154 -1.53 13.51 16.35
C ASP A 154 -0.13 13.77 15.73
N VAL A 155 -0.03 14.74 14.81
CA VAL A 155 1.17 14.99 14.00
C VAL A 155 1.86 16.29 14.42
N PRO A 156 3.07 16.24 15.00
CA PRO A 156 3.88 17.44 15.25
C PRO A 156 4.19 18.19 13.95
N GLY A 157 4.30 19.53 14.00
CA GLY A 157 4.56 20.35 12.82
C GLY A 157 5.83 19.98 12.06
N THR A 158 6.87 19.52 12.75
CA THR A 158 8.08 18.97 12.13
C THR A 158 7.81 17.70 11.34
N VAL A 159 6.96 16.80 11.84
CA VAL A 159 6.56 15.58 11.13
C VAL A 159 5.61 15.92 9.98
N LEU A 160 4.74 16.92 10.12
CA LEU A 160 3.91 17.41 9.03
C LEU A 160 4.77 17.95 7.88
N GLN A 161 5.85 18.69 8.16
CA GLN A 161 6.83 19.09 7.15
C GLN A 161 7.45 17.88 6.45
N THR A 162 7.90 16.87 7.21
CA THR A 162 8.44 15.62 6.64
C THR A 162 7.42 14.92 5.75
N PHE A 163 6.16 14.87 6.16
CA PHE A 163 5.12 14.24 5.37
C PHE A 163 4.85 15.01 4.07
N CYS A 164 4.79 16.35 4.13
CA CYS A 164 4.65 17.18 2.93
C CYS A 164 5.83 17.01 1.98
N ASP A 165 7.07 16.94 2.48
CA ASP A 165 8.25 16.66 1.65
C ASP A 165 8.18 15.28 1.00
N HIS A 166 7.70 14.28 1.74
CA HIS A 166 7.49 12.93 1.23
C HIS A 166 6.47 12.91 0.08
N MET A 167 5.35 13.63 0.23
CA MET A 167 4.32 13.75 -0.81
C MET A 167 4.84 14.55 -2.00
N ALA A 168 5.58 15.64 -1.78
CA ALA A 168 6.19 16.47 -2.83
C ALA A 168 7.17 15.68 -3.70
N ALA A 169 8.01 14.84 -3.10
CA ALA A 169 8.93 13.95 -3.81
C ALA A 169 8.18 12.93 -4.70
N ARG A 170 6.92 12.63 -4.36
CA ARG A 170 6.02 11.75 -5.10
C ARG A 170 5.03 12.51 -5.99
N LYS A 171 5.37 13.75 -6.39
CA LYS A 171 4.56 14.63 -7.27
C LYS A 171 3.25 15.16 -6.65
N GLY A 172 3.03 14.99 -5.35
CA GLY A 172 1.84 15.46 -4.64
C GLY A 172 0.78 14.38 -4.43
N TRP A 173 0.10 14.44 -3.29
CA TRP A 173 -1.00 13.54 -2.92
C TRP A 173 -2.29 14.33 -2.66
N PRO A 174 -3.46 13.69 -2.73
CA PRO A 174 -4.71 14.30 -2.29
C PRO A 174 -4.70 14.75 -0.82
N ILE A 175 -5.08 16.00 -0.58
CA ILE A 175 -5.13 16.59 0.76
C ILE A 175 -6.41 17.41 0.98
N SER A 176 -6.76 17.65 2.24
CA SER A 176 -7.84 18.59 2.63
C SER A 176 -7.47 19.31 3.93
N GLY A 177 -7.94 20.56 4.08
CA GLY A 177 -7.72 21.39 5.27
C GLY A 177 -6.37 22.12 5.35
N PHE A 178 -5.49 21.91 4.37
CA PHE A 178 -4.21 22.60 4.26
C PHE A 178 -3.75 22.70 2.80
N SER A 179 -2.71 23.48 2.55
CA SER A 179 -2.07 23.59 1.24
C SER A 179 -0.54 23.61 1.35
N TYR A 180 0.14 23.33 0.24
CA TYR A 180 1.57 23.54 0.09
C TYR A 180 2.00 23.63 -1.38
N THR A 181 3.16 24.23 -1.61
CA THR A 181 3.80 24.33 -2.93
C THR A 181 4.90 23.28 -3.09
N ILE A 182 5.02 22.67 -4.25
CA ILE A 182 6.12 21.77 -4.62
C ILE A 182 7.19 22.56 -5.36
N LYS A 183 8.40 22.64 -4.81
CA LYS A 183 9.58 23.22 -5.44
C LYS A 183 10.71 22.20 -5.42
N ASN A 184 11.21 21.81 -6.59
CA ASN A 184 12.30 20.81 -6.74
C ASN A 184 12.06 19.51 -5.96
N GLY A 185 10.81 19.01 -5.95
CA GLY A 185 10.44 17.78 -5.23
C GLY A 185 10.37 17.94 -3.70
N LYS A 186 10.37 19.17 -3.18
CA LYS A 186 10.21 19.50 -1.75
C LYS A 186 8.99 20.37 -1.51
N ALA A 187 8.43 20.27 -0.31
CA ALA A 187 7.29 21.08 0.10
C ALA A 187 7.76 22.41 0.69
N THR A 188 7.18 23.49 0.21
CA THR A 188 7.39 24.87 0.67
C THR A 188 6.03 25.54 0.89
N ASP A 189 5.99 26.61 1.69
CA ASP A 189 4.76 27.37 1.97
C ASP A 189 3.59 26.49 2.45
N ILE A 190 3.86 25.61 3.42
CA ILE A 190 2.84 24.73 3.99
C ILE A 190 1.94 25.57 4.91
N ARG A 191 0.64 25.61 4.60
CA ARG A 191 -0.35 26.41 5.35
C ARG A 191 -1.52 25.59 5.81
N VAL A 192 -1.82 25.64 7.11
CA VAL A 192 -3.00 25.03 7.73
C VAL A 192 -3.93 26.17 8.15
N ALA A 193 -5.18 26.16 7.66
CA ALA A 193 -6.13 27.25 7.89
C ALA A 193 -5.57 28.66 7.51
N GLY A 194 -4.74 28.74 6.47
CA GLY A 194 -4.13 29.99 6.00
C GLY A 194 -2.85 30.42 6.72
N GLU A 195 -2.52 29.79 7.85
CA GLU A 195 -1.34 30.09 8.65
C GLU A 195 -0.19 29.14 8.34
N ALA A 196 1.05 29.65 8.36
CA ALA A 196 2.24 28.82 8.22
C ALA A 196 2.30 27.77 9.35
N ILE A 197 2.77 26.56 9.01
CA ILE A 197 2.91 25.51 10.02
C ILE A 197 3.89 25.92 11.12
N ARG A 198 3.56 25.58 12.37
CA ARG A 198 4.41 25.83 13.54
C ARG A 198 5.11 24.54 13.95
N PRO A 199 6.46 24.50 14.03
CA PRO A 199 7.20 23.27 14.35
C PRO A 199 6.76 22.60 15.66
N ASN A 200 6.43 23.41 16.67
CA ASN A 200 6.07 22.94 18.01
C ASN A 200 4.56 22.72 18.21
N ALA A 201 3.74 22.93 17.17
CA ALA A 201 2.30 22.65 17.24
C ALA A 201 2.03 21.18 16.87
N VAL A 202 0.92 20.64 17.39
CA VAL A 202 0.40 19.32 17.01
C VAL A 202 -0.87 19.52 16.19
N TYR A 203 -0.91 18.91 15.02
CA TYR A 203 -2.05 18.92 14.10
C TYR A 203 -2.73 17.56 14.11
N LYS A 204 -4.06 17.55 14.26
CA LYS A 204 -4.82 16.31 14.13
C LYS A 204 -5.13 16.04 12.66
N LEU A 205 -4.53 14.96 12.18
CA LEU A 205 -4.59 14.50 10.81
C LEU A 205 -5.51 13.28 10.69
N ALA A 206 -6.46 13.31 9.76
CA ALA A 206 -7.12 12.10 9.28
C ALA A 206 -6.33 11.48 8.11
N THR A 207 -6.04 10.19 8.19
CA THR A 207 -5.44 9.40 7.10
C THR A 207 -5.96 7.96 7.14
N SER A 208 -5.52 7.10 6.23
CA SER A 208 -5.81 5.67 6.33
C SER A 208 -4.93 5.01 7.40
N ASP A 209 -5.41 3.95 8.02
CA ASP A 209 -4.62 3.05 8.86
C ASP A 209 -3.40 2.47 8.12
N TYR A 210 -3.52 2.17 6.83
CA TYR A 210 -2.38 1.79 5.97
C TYR A 210 -1.24 2.82 6.04
N ILE A 211 -1.54 4.09 5.80
CA ILE A 211 -0.54 5.17 5.86
C ILE A 211 -0.09 5.44 7.29
N ALA A 212 -1.02 5.48 8.24
CA ALA A 212 -0.70 5.70 9.66
C ALA A 212 0.27 4.63 10.19
N ASN A 213 0.21 3.41 9.66
CA ASN A 213 1.09 2.29 10.04
C ASN A 213 2.33 2.14 9.15
N GLY A 214 2.68 3.15 8.36
CA GLY A 214 3.95 3.20 7.63
C GLY A 214 3.87 2.78 6.17
N GLY A 215 2.66 2.51 5.64
CA GLY A 215 2.46 2.26 4.21
C GLY A 215 3.00 3.39 3.34
N ASP A 216 3.41 3.05 2.12
CA ASP A 216 4.04 3.97 1.15
C ASP A 216 5.29 4.69 1.71
N GLU A 217 6.09 4.04 2.57
CA GLU A 217 7.30 4.62 3.22
C GLU A 217 6.98 5.80 4.16
N CYS A 218 5.88 5.69 4.90
CA CYS A 218 5.44 6.67 5.90
C CYS A 218 5.82 6.25 7.34
N GLU A 219 6.95 5.56 7.54
CA GLU A 219 7.35 5.00 8.84
C GLU A 219 7.50 6.07 9.93
N PHE A 220 7.73 7.33 9.54
CA PHE A 220 7.75 8.49 10.44
C PHE A 220 6.42 8.73 11.17
N LEU A 221 5.31 8.10 10.76
CA LEU A 221 4.02 8.15 11.46
C LEU A 221 3.85 7.02 12.49
N THR A 222 4.66 5.95 12.44
CA THR A 222 4.38 4.70 13.16
C THR A 222 4.37 4.86 14.68
N GLY A 223 5.29 5.67 15.23
CA GLY A 223 5.41 5.94 16.66
C GLY A 223 4.52 7.05 17.21
N LEU A 224 3.69 7.69 16.37
CA LEU A 224 2.80 8.76 16.81
C LEU A 224 1.55 8.21 17.50
N LYS A 225 0.90 9.06 18.30
CA LYS A 225 -0.39 8.74 18.91
C LYS A 225 -1.47 8.69 17.82
N LYS A 226 -2.26 7.62 17.82
CA LYS A 226 -3.29 7.34 16.82
C LYS A 226 -4.59 6.91 17.47
N GLN A 227 -5.68 7.16 16.77
CA GLN A 227 -7.00 6.66 17.08
C GLN A 227 -7.66 6.20 15.78
N ALA A 228 -7.79 4.89 15.60
CA ALA A 228 -8.54 4.34 14.47
C ALA A 228 -10.04 4.56 14.68
N SER A 229 -10.76 4.91 13.62
CA SER A 229 -12.22 4.83 13.59
C SER A 229 -12.68 3.41 13.25
N ALA A 230 -13.99 3.18 13.29
CA ALA A 230 -14.63 1.99 12.71
C ALA A 230 -15.09 2.22 11.26
N VAL A 231 -14.76 3.36 10.66
CA VAL A 231 -15.26 3.79 9.34
C VAL A 231 -14.20 3.50 8.28
N LEU A 232 -14.58 2.76 7.24
CA LEU A 232 -13.74 2.59 6.07
C LEU A 232 -13.69 3.89 5.26
N LEU A 233 -12.54 4.24 4.69
CA LEU A 233 -12.43 5.40 3.80
C LEU A 233 -13.39 5.27 2.60
N ARG A 234 -13.58 4.05 2.09
CA ARG A 234 -14.57 3.79 1.02
C ARG A 234 -15.99 4.16 1.45
N ASP A 235 -16.37 3.86 2.69
CA ASP A 235 -17.68 4.19 3.24
C ASP A 235 -17.82 5.69 3.48
N ALA A 236 -16.76 6.35 3.96
CA ALA A 236 -16.73 7.81 4.07
C ALA A 236 -16.96 8.50 2.71
N ILE A 237 -16.36 7.98 1.64
CA ILE A 237 -16.57 8.49 0.27
C ILE A 237 -18.03 8.26 -0.16
N MET A 238 -18.60 7.07 0.08
CA MET A 238 -20.01 6.78 -0.22
C MET A 238 -20.96 7.73 0.54
N ASP A 239 -20.73 7.93 1.83
CA ASP A 239 -21.50 8.84 2.68
C ASP A 239 -21.46 10.27 2.16
N LYS A 240 -20.27 10.76 1.78
CA LYS A 240 -20.14 12.10 1.20
C LYS A 240 -20.92 12.22 -0.12
N VAL A 241 -20.85 11.24 -1.02
CA VAL A 241 -21.64 11.23 -2.26
C VAL A 241 -23.14 11.32 -1.96
N MET A 242 -23.63 10.49 -1.03
CA MET A 242 -25.05 10.46 -0.66
C MET A 242 -25.50 11.77 -0.03
N ASN A 243 -24.70 12.36 0.86
CA ASN A 243 -25.04 13.59 1.56
C ASN A 243 -25.01 14.80 0.62
N ASP A 244 -23.93 14.96 -0.14
CA ASP A 244 -23.79 16.07 -1.08
C ASP A 244 -24.84 15.98 -2.20
N SER A 245 -25.17 14.77 -2.68
CA SER A 245 -26.24 14.60 -3.68
C SER A 245 -27.62 14.94 -3.13
N LYS A 246 -27.91 14.65 -1.86
CA LYS A 246 -29.15 15.06 -1.21
C LYS A 246 -29.24 16.58 -1.02
N GLN A 247 -28.13 17.23 -0.70
CA GLN A 247 -28.08 18.66 -0.40
C GLN A 247 -27.99 19.54 -1.65
N HIS A 248 -27.28 19.07 -2.68
CA HIS A 248 -26.89 19.89 -3.85
C HIS A 248 -27.30 19.28 -5.19
N LYS A 249 -28.13 18.23 -5.18
CA LYS A 249 -28.56 17.47 -6.38
C LYS A 249 -27.45 16.72 -7.11
N GLY A 250 -26.22 16.73 -6.59
CA GLY A 250 -25.07 15.98 -7.09
C GLY A 250 -23.77 16.50 -6.48
N ILE A 251 -22.65 15.90 -6.88
CA ILE A 251 -21.30 16.31 -6.48
C ILE A 251 -20.63 17.09 -7.62
N GLU A 252 -19.90 18.15 -7.24
CA GLU A 252 -19.12 18.98 -8.16
C GLU A 252 -17.79 19.41 -7.51
N PRO A 253 -16.88 18.46 -7.23
CA PRO A 253 -15.58 18.80 -6.62
C PRO A 253 -14.72 19.63 -7.57
N LYS A 254 -14.00 20.60 -7.02
CA LYS A 254 -13.20 21.58 -7.74
C LYS A 254 -11.73 21.47 -7.38
N LEU A 255 -10.87 21.97 -8.26
CA LEU A 255 -9.48 22.26 -7.92
C LEU A 255 -9.44 23.57 -7.15
N GLU A 256 -8.69 23.60 -6.05
CA GLU A 256 -8.62 24.73 -5.14
C GLU A 256 -7.19 25.20 -4.91
N LYS A 257 -6.23 24.67 -5.69
CA LYS A 257 -4.79 24.90 -5.52
C LYS A 257 -4.32 24.44 -4.14
N ARG A 258 -4.81 23.29 -3.67
CA ARG A 258 -4.36 22.68 -2.41
C ARG A 258 -2.89 22.25 -2.53
N VAL A 259 -2.50 21.70 -3.68
CA VAL A 259 -1.09 21.37 -3.99
C VAL A 259 -0.77 21.82 -5.40
N TYR A 260 0.30 22.56 -5.58
CA TYR A 260 0.73 23.05 -6.90
C TYR A 260 2.25 23.16 -6.99
N TYR A 261 2.79 23.14 -8.21
CA TYR A 261 4.21 23.40 -8.43
C TYR A 261 4.50 24.90 -8.35
N ALA A 262 5.67 25.25 -7.80
CA ALA A 262 6.18 26.62 -7.91
C ALA A 262 6.33 26.98 -9.39
N GLU A 263 5.96 28.22 -9.74
CA GLU A 263 6.22 28.81 -11.06
C GLU A 263 7.73 29.00 -11.32
#